data_AF-A0A819W9H5-F1
#
_entry.id   AF-A0A819W9H5-F1
#
_cell.length_a   1.000
_cell.length_b   1.000
_cell.length_c   1.000
_cell.angle_alpha   90.00
_cell.angle_beta   90.00
_cell.angle_gamma   90.00
#
_symmetry.space_group_name_H-M   'P 1'
#
loop_
_entity.id
_entity.type
_entity.pdbx_description
1 polymer ?
#
loop_
_entity_poly.entity_id
_entity_poly.type
_entity_poly.pdbx_seq_one_letter_code
_entity_poly.pdbx_strand_id
1 'polypeptide(L)' 'MSSISMDVPTFEINQNQIQNLIHFIYEKEQILKEYGAIKI' A
#
# COMPACT_ATOMS: atom_id res chain seq x y z
N MET A 1 10.17 -7.47 24.80
CA MET A 1 9.46 -8.01 23.63
C MET A 1 10.02 -7.32 22.41
N SER A 2 10.61 -8.07 21.49
CA SER A 2 11.22 -7.52 20.27
C SER A 2 10.10 -7.22 19.28
N SER A 3 9.77 -5.94 19.07
CA SER A 3 8.87 -5.52 17.99
C SER A 3 9.59 -5.72 16.65
N ILE A 4 9.04 -6.58 15.80
CA ILE A 4 9.50 -6.72 14.42
C ILE A 4 9.03 -5.46 13.69
N SER A 5 9.95 -4.53 13.43
CA SER A 5 9.70 -3.38 12.57
C SER A 5 9.58 -3.90 11.14
N MET A 6 8.36 -4.04 10.64
CA MET A 6 8.12 -4.23 9.21
C MET A 6 8.09 -2.84 8.57
N ASP A 7 9.06 -2.56 7.71
CA ASP A 7 9.07 -1.34 6.90
C ASP A 7 7.98 -1.47 5.83
N VAL A 8 6.78 -0.97 6.16
CA VAL A 8 5.63 -0.95 5.26
C VAL A 8 5.67 0.34 4.43
N PRO A 9 5.66 0.25 3.09
CA PRO A 9 5.69 1.43 2.24
C PRO A 9 4.41 2.25 2.45
N THR A 10 4.59 3.57 2.54
CA THR A 10 3.50 4.53 2.72
C THR A 10 3.34 5.35 1.45
N PHE A 11 2.13 5.46 0.93
CA PHE A 11 1.80 6.29 -0.24
C PHE A 11 0.76 7.32 0.12
N GLU A 12 0.92 8.54 -0.34
CA GLU A 12 -0.16 9.51 -0.32
C GLU A 12 -1.08 9.25 -1.51
N ILE A 13 -2.38 9.24 -1.27
CA ILE A 13 -3.40 9.15 -2.34
C ILE A 13 -4.25 10.40 -2.42
N ASN A 14 -4.65 10.73 -3.64
CA ASN A 14 -5.60 11.80 -3.89
C ASN A 14 -7.03 11.27 -4.06
N GLN A 15 -7.99 12.19 -4.16
CA GLN A 15 -9.41 11.89 -4.24
C GLN A 15 -9.79 11.01 -5.45
N ASN A 16 -9.11 11.16 -6.59
CA ASN A 16 -9.37 10.34 -7.78
C ASN A 16 -8.91 8.90 -7.60
N GLN A 17 -7.83 8.67 -6.87
CA GLN A 17 -7.32 7.34 -6.54
C GLN A 17 -8.20 6.64 -5.50
N ILE A 18 -8.74 7.40 -4.53
CA ILE A 18 -9.76 6.88 -3.60
C ILE A 18 -11.02 6.46 -4.35
N GLN A 19 -11.51 7.30 -5.27
CA GLN A 19 -12.70 6.99 -6.07
C GLN A 19 -12.50 5.74 -6.94
N ASN A 20 -11.26 5.46 -7.34
CA ASN A 20 -10.89 4.27 -8.13
C ASN A 20 -9.99 3.33 -7.33
N LEU A 21 -10.35 3.02 -6.08
CA LEU A 21 -9.52 2.23 -5.17
C LEU A 21 -9.11 0.87 -5.75
N ILE A 22 -10.00 0.20 -6.49
CA ILE A 22 -9.69 -1.09 -7.11
C ILE A 22 -8.57 -0.93 -8.15
N HIS A 23 -8.63 0.12 -8.97
CA HIS A 23 -7.57 0.42 -9.93
C HIS A 23 -6.24 0.70 -9.22
N PHE A 24 -6.27 1.49 -8.14
CA PHE A 24 -5.09 1.75 -7.32
C PHE A 24 -4.47 0.45 -6.75
N ILE A 25 -5.29 -0.49 -6.26
CA ILE A 25 -4.79 -1.78 -5.75
C ILE A 25 -4.09 -2.56 -6.87
N TYR A 26 -4.66 -2.58 -8.09
CA TYR A 26 -4.02 -3.21 -9.24
C TYR A 26 -2.70 -2.52 -9.64
N GLU A 27 -2.65 -1.19 -9.63
CA GLU A 27 -1.41 -0.44 -9.86
C GLU A 27 -0.32 -0.79 -8.83
N LYS A 28 -0.71 -1.13 -7.60
CA LYS A 28 0.21 -1.46 -6.50
C LYS A 28 0.40 -2.96 -6.27
N GLU A 29 -0.08 -3.82 -7.16
CA GLU A 29 -0.04 -5.27 -6.99
C GLU A 29 1.38 -5.80 -6.75
N GLN A 30 2.38 -5.33 -7.50
CA GLN A 30 3.77 -5.77 -7.32
C GLN A 30 4.33 -5.39 -5.95
N ILE A 31 4.03 -4.18 -5.47
CA ILE A 31 4.48 -3.70 -4.16
C ILE A 31 3.77 -4.47 -3.04
N LEU A 32 2.47 -4.75 -3.18
CA LEU A 32 1.73 -5.59 -2.24
C LEU A 32 2.28 -7.02 -2.18
N LYS A 33 2.75 -7.59 -3.30
CA LYS A 33 3.40 -8.90 -3.32
C LYS A 33 4.75 -8.91 -2.62
N GLU A 34 5.50 -7.81 -2.71
CA GLU A 34 6.83 -7.69 -2.09
C GLU A 34 6.75 -7.42 -0.58
N TYR A 35 5.88 -6.49 -0.16
CA TYR A 35 5.81 -6.03 1.23
C TYR A 35 4.64 -6.64 2.03
N GLY A 36 3.69 -7.30 1.38
CA GLY A 36 2.49 -7.89 1.99
C GLY A 36 1.41 -6.88 2.39
N ALA A 37 1.81 -5.64 2.67
CA ALA A 37 0.91 -4.54 3.02
C ALA A 37 1.42 -3.20 2.48
N ILE A 38 0.51 -2.25 2.36
CA ILE A 38 0.80 -0.86 2.03
C ILE A 38 0.02 0.02 3.00
N LYS A 39 0.63 1.12 3.44
CA LYS A 39 -0.06 2.19 4.17
C LYS A 39 -0.43 3.30 3.19
N ILE A 40 -1.64 3.82 3.33
CA ILE A 40 -2.19 4.89 2.50
C ILE A 40 -2.68 6.04 3.36
#